data_AF-A0A1A0J2D0-F1
#
_entry.id   AF-A0A1A0J2D0-F1
#
_cell.length_a   1.000
_cell.length_b   1.000
_cell.length_c   1.000
_cell.angle_alpha   90.00
_cell.angle_beta   90.00
_cell.angle_gamma   90.00
#
_symmetry.space_group_name_H-M   'P 1'
#
loop_
_entity.id
_entity.type
_entity.pdbx_description
1 polymer ?
#
loop_
_entity_poly.entity_id
_entity_poly.type
_entity_poly.pdbx_seq_one_letter_code
_entity_poly.pdbx_strand_id
1 'polypeptide(L)' 'MHGLRPIIHSALPTMTTTLAHRIMQDHLDCPITVCARKLQAKLWLVATGAMHPADRPHFGI' A
#
# COMPACT_ATOMS: atom_id res chain seq x y z
N MET A 1 16.51 -19.23 9.90
CA MET A 1 16.85 -17.80 10.03
C MET A 1 15.80 -16.99 9.29
N HIS A 2 14.75 -16.52 9.98
CA HIS A 2 13.71 -15.70 9.37
C HIS A 2 14.26 -14.29 9.14
N GLY A 3 14.82 -14.06 7.95
CA GLY A 3 15.32 -12.76 7.52
C GLY A 3 14.16 -11.77 7.39
N LEU A 4 13.81 -11.12 8.51
CA LEU A 4 12.98 -9.94 8.52
C LEU A 4 13.71 -8.87 7.72
N ARG A 5 13.37 -8.74 6.44
CA ARG A 5 13.83 -7.64 5.60
C ARG A 5 13.45 -6.35 6.33
N PRO A 6 14.32 -5.32 6.38
CA PRO A 6 13.95 -4.04 6.95
C PRO A 6 12.69 -3.58 6.23
N ILE A 7 11.59 -3.59 6.97
CA ILE A 7 10.32 -3.07 6.50
C ILE A 7 10.50 -1.56 6.55
N ILE A 8 11.17 -1.01 5.56
CA ILE A 8 11.44 0.42 5.49
C ILE A 8 10.07 1.06 5.22
N HIS A 9 9.44 1.64 6.22
CA HIS A 9 8.11 2.26 6.07
C HIS A 9 8.18 3.69 5.50
N SER A 10 9.38 4.15 5.14
CA SER A 10 9.60 5.46 4.54
C SER A 10 9.01 5.56 3.14
N ALA A 11 8.51 6.75 2.81
CA ALA A 11 8.01 7.07 1.49
C ALA A 11 9.10 6.86 0.43
N LEU A 12 8.76 6.20 -0.67
CA LEU A 12 9.68 5.96 -1.78
C LEU A 12 9.76 7.22 -2.65
N PRO A 13 10.96 7.64 -3.10
CA PRO A 13 11.13 8.84 -3.92
C PRO A 13 10.53 8.69 -5.33
N THR A 14 10.42 7.45 -5.84
CA THR A 14 9.80 7.14 -7.14
C THR A 14 8.75 6.06 -6.94
N MET A 15 7.50 6.39 -7.30
CA MET A 15 6.38 5.46 -7.26
C MET A 15 5.92 5.18 -8.69
N THR A 16 5.69 3.91 -9.02
CA THR A 16 5.13 3.49 -10.31
C THR A 16 3.88 2.65 -10.07
N THR A 17 3.00 2.54 -11.05
CA THR A 17 1.76 1.76 -10.93
C THR A 17 2.05 0.30 -10.55
N THR A 18 2.99 -0.34 -11.22
CA THR A 18 3.42 -1.73 -10.92
C THR A 18 3.97 -1.87 -9.50
N LEU A 19 4.78 -0.91 -9.05
CA LEU A 19 5.34 -0.91 -7.70
C LEU A 19 4.26 -0.69 -6.65
N ALA A 20 3.31 0.21 -6.90
CA ALA A 20 2.21 0.48 -6.00
C ALA A 20 1.26 -0.72 -5.88
N HIS A 21 0.99 -1.47 -6.96
CA HIS A 21 0.26 -2.74 -6.88
C HIS A 21 1.00 -3.76 -6.02
N ARG A 22 2.32 -3.91 -6.25
CA ARG A 22 3.15 -4.83 -5.47
C ARG A 22 3.19 -4.46 -4.00
N ILE A 23 3.28 -3.17 -3.66
CA ILE A 23 3.22 -2.67 -2.28
C ILE A 23 1.87 -2.99 -1.66
N MET A 24 0.76 -2.75 -2.36
CA MET A 24 -0.58 -3.05 -1.84
C MET A 24 -0.79 -4.56 -1.61
N GLN A 25 -0.16 -5.42 -2.41
CA GLN A 25 -0.17 -6.88 -2.24
C GLN A 25 0.75 -7.34 -1.09
N ASP A 26 1.97 -6.84 -1.03
CA ASP A 26 2.97 -7.17 0.00
C ASP A 26 2.51 -6.71 1.39
N HIS A 27 1.83 -5.56 1.46
CA HIS A 27 1.29 -4.99 2.69
C HIS A 27 -0.17 -5.37 2.97
N LEU A 28 -0.70 -6.43 2.33
CA LEU A 28 -2.01 -6.97 2.68
C LEU A 28 -2.01 -7.49 4.13
N ASP A 29 -0.93 -8.15 4.53
CA ASP A 29 -0.71 -8.71 5.88
C ASP A 29 0.17 -7.80 6.77
N CYS A 30 0.28 -6.51 6.43
CA CYS A 30 1.14 -5.61 7.20
C CYS A 30 0.57 -5.41 8.61
N PRO A 31 1.32 -5.72 9.69
CA PRO A 31 0.84 -5.57 11.05
C PRO A 31 0.74 -4.10 11.50
N ILE A 32 1.26 -3.16 10.68
CA ILE A 32 1.19 -1.72 10.95
C ILE A 32 -0.13 -1.18 10.38
N THR A 33 -1.03 -0.80 11.29
CA THR A 33 -2.33 -0.16 10.97
C THR A 33 -2.18 1.12 10.15
N VAL A 34 -1.10 1.88 10.35
CA VAL A 34 -0.84 3.15 9.64
C VAL A 34 0.48 3.08 8.84
N CYS A 35 0.56 2.15 7.90
CA CYS A 35 1.72 2.02 7.02
C CYS A 35 1.79 3.15 5.98
N ALA A 36 2.76 4.07 6.13
CA ALA A 36 2.93 5.21 5.21
C ALA A 36 3.21 4.76 3.76
N ARG A 37 3.91 3.64 3.56
CA ARG A 37 4.18 3.05 2.24
C ARG A 37 2.90 2.54 1.57
N LYS A 38 2.01 1.87 2.31
CA LYS A 38 0.69 1.43 1.83
C LYS A 38 -0.18 2.64 1.47
N LEU A 39 -0.16 3.68 2.31
CA LEU A 39 -0.87 4.93 2.04
C LEU A 39 -0.35 5.59 0.76
N GLN A 40 0.97 5.72 0.59
CA GLN A 40 1.56 6.31 -0.61
C GLN A 40 1.21 5.51 -1.86
N ALA A 41 1.24 4.17 -1.81
CA ALA A 41 0.87 3.32 -2.93
C ALA A 41 -0.62 3.50 -3.29
N LYS A 42 -1.49 3.51 -2.29
CA LYS A 42 -2.92 3.77 -2.50
C LYS A 42 -3.17 5.13 -3.13
N LEU A 43 -2.54 6.19 -2.60
CA LEU A 43 -2.68 7.56 -3.14
C LEU A 43 -2.20 7.64 -4.59
N TRP A 44 -1.09 6.98 -4.92
CA TRP A 44 -0.58 6.92 -6.29
C TRP A 44 -1.55 6.23 -7.25
N LEU A 45 -2.13 5.09 -6.84
CA LEU A 45 -3.07 4.35 -7.68
C LEU A 45 -4.39 5.10 -7.90
N VAL A 46 -4.86 5.82 -6.88
CA VAL A 46 -5.99 6.74 -7.02
C VAL A 46 -5.65 7.88 -7.98
N ALA A 47 -4.48 8.52 -7.82
CA ALA A 47 -4.06 9.64 -8.65
C ALA A 47 -3.85 9.26 -10.13
N THR A 48 -3.39 8.04 -10.39
CA THR A 48 -3.18 7.51 -11.75
C THR A 48 -4.42 6.85 -12.36
N GLY A 49 -5.54 6.80 -11.62
CA GLY A 49 -6.77 6.14 -12.07
C GLY A 49 -6.69 4.60 -12.13
N ALA A 50 -5.60 4.01 -11.64
CA ALA A 50 -5.38 2.56 -11.60
C ALA A 50 -6.08 1.87 -10.41
N MET A 51 -6.60 2.64 -9.46
CA MET A 51 -7.43 2.16 -8.34
C MET A 51 -8.57 3.13 -8.10
N HIS A 52 -9.81 2.65 -8.20
CA HIS A 52 -10.95 3.42 -7.72
C HIS A 52 -10.96 3.36 -6.19
N PRO A 53 -11.02 4.49 -5.46
CA PRO A 53 -11.27 4.45 -4.03
C PRO A 53 -12.57 3.67 -3.81
N ALA A 54 -12.54 2.64 -2.96
CA ALA A 54 -13.77 2.00 -2.54
C ALA A 54 -14.62 3.07 -1.86
N ASP A 55 -15.71 3.47 -2.51
CA ASP A 55 -16.63 4.53 -2.08
C ASP A 55 -17.28 4.23 -0.72
N ARG A 56 -17.20 2.96 -0.27
CA ARG A 56 -17.81 2.52 0.98
C ARG A 56 -16.81 1.76 1.84
N PRO A 57 -16.66 2.10 3.13
CA PRO A 57 -16.22 1.10 4.08
C PRO A 57 -17.26 -0.02 4.06
N HIS A 58 -16.84 -1.20 3.62
CA HIS A 58 -17.63 -2.42 3.83
C HIS A 58 -17.52 -2.76 5.32
N PHE A 59 -18.31 -2.09 6.15
CA PHE A 59 -18.66 -2.61 7.46
C PHE A 59 -19.47 -3.87 7.19
N GLY A 60 -18.82 -5.03 7.30
CA GLY A 60 -19.51 -6.31 7.21
C GLY A 60 -20.65 -6.35 8.22
N ILE A 61 -21.82 -6.76 7.76
CA ILE A 61 -22.98 -7.09 8.59
C ILE A 61 -22.74 -8.38 9.38
#